data_AF-A0A932AQ40-F1
#
_entry.id   AF-A0A932AQ40-F1
#
_cell.length_a   1.000
_cell.length_b   1.000
_cell.length_c   1.000
_cell.angle_alpha   90.00
_cell.angle_beta   90.00
_cell.angle_gamma   90.00
#
_symmetry.space_group_name_H-M   'P 1'
#
loop_
_entity.id
_entity.type
_entity.pdbx_description
1 polymer ?
#
loop_
_entity_poly.entity_id
_entity_poly.type
_entity_poly.pdbx_seq_one_letter_code
_entity_poly.pdbx_strand_id
1 'polypeptide(L)'
;MASPVLAAHVEARLVAKDSPMTIAVELSAGVYPDLDATVSHETIYRAVHAKGRGLRRGLHVGLHRGRRCRKHRRRPDEAQVTGNGPLGAFNLIGARPEVAAGRDQVGHLEGDLIVGAFNRSAIITVFDRASRHLWLADLPEGHGAAAVLAGLVELVERIPAALRRTLTWDQGREMARHAELAALAGIDVYFADPHSPWQRPTNENGNGLLRRYVGKGTNLAVFNPADLRAIEHRINTMPRRIHHWSTAAQVYTAAVAMTG
;
A
#
# COMPACT_ATOMS: atom_id res chain seq x y z
N MET A 1 -16.68 17.37 21.73
CA MET A 1 -16.08 18.40 20.87
C MET A 1 -16.98 19.61 20.93
N ALA A 2 -16.44 20.81 21.14
CA ALA A 2 -17.25 22.01 21.38
C ALA A 2 -17.69 22.72 20.08
N SER A 3 -16.90 22.61 19.00
CA SER A 3 -17.24 23.19 17.68
C SER A 3 -17.93 22.17 16.77
N PRO A 4 -19.14 22.48 16.24
CA PRO A 4 -19.82 21.63 15.25
C PRO A 4 -19.05 21.47 13.93
N VAL A 5 -18.34 22.53 13.49
CA VAL A 5 -17.56 22.51 12.24
C VAL A 5 -16.38 21.56 12.39
N LEU A 6 -15.68 21.63 13.52
CA LEU A 6 -14.59 20.69 13.85
C LEU A 6 -15.09 19.26 14.00
N ALA A 7 -16.27 19.06 14.59
CA ALA A 7 -16.91 17.76 14.66
C ALA A 7 -17.20 17.18 13.28
N ALA A 8 -17.84 17.95 12.39
CA ALA A 8 -18.11 17.52 11.02
C ALA A 8 -16.82 17.18 10.25
N HIS A 9 -15.75 17.96 10.43
CA HIS A 9 -14.45 17.66 9.82
C HIS A 9 -13.88 16.34 10.33
N VAL A 10 -13.77 16.17 11.66
CA VAL A 10 -13.26 14.92 12.27
C VAL A 10 -14.11 13.71 11.85
N GLU A 11 -15.43 13.85 11.78
CA GLU A 11 -16.31 12.80 11.27
C GLU A 11 -16.01 12.44 9.82
N ALA A 12 -15.89 13.43 8.94
CA ALA A 12 -15.58 13.20 7.53
C ALA A 12 -14.24 12.46 7.38
N ARG A 13 -13.20 12.85 8.13
CA ARG A 13 -11.90 12.18 8.10
C ARG A 13 -11.96 10.75 8.66
N LEU A 14 -12.70 10.51 9.74
CA LEU A 14 -12.89 9.16 10.30
C LEU A 14 -13.67 8.24 9.34
N VAL A 15 -14.68 8.77 8.65
CA VAL A 15 -15.43 8.05 7.59
C VAL A 15 -14.52 7.69 6.43
N ALA A 16 -13.65 8.62 6.06
CA ALA A 16 -12.62 8.41 5.05
C ALA A 16 -11.42 7.57 5.56
N LYS A 17 -11.58 6.94 6.72
CA LYS A 17 -10.70 5.92 7.33
C LYS A 17 -9.37 6.46 7.84
N ASP A 18 -9.26 7.75 8.14
CA ASP A 18 -8.06 8.30 8.75
C ASP A 18 -7.94 7.90 10.21
N SER A 19 -6.69 7.73 10.66
CA SER A 19 -6.44 7.52 12.07
C SER A 19 -6.64 8.83 12.86
N PRO A 20 -7.09 8.76 14.13
CA PRO A 20 -7.14 9.94 15.01
C PRO A 20 -5.81 10.71 15.09
N MET A 21 -4.68 10.01 14.97
CA MET A 21 -3.35 10.63 14.92
C MET A 21 -3.17 11.45 13.63
N THR A 22 -3.54 10.88 12.48
CA THR A 22 -3.49 11.55 11.19
C THR A 22 -4.30 12.83 11.20
N ILE A 23 -5.53 12.77 11.73
CA ILE A 23 -6.44 13.91 11.84
C ILE A 23 -5.84 15.00 12.73
N ALA A 24 -5.27 14.64 13.89
CA ALA A 24 -4.66 15.60 14.79
C ALA A 24 -3.45 16.31 14.17
N VAL A 25 -2.60 15.59 13.44
CA VAL A 25 -1.43 16.15 12.74
C VAL A 25 -1.86 17.07 11.60
N GLU A 26 -2.85 16.67 10.82
CA GLU A 26 -3.42 17.49 9.74
C GLU A 26 -4.00 18.80 10.26
N LEU A 27 -4.78 18.75 11.35
CA LEU A 27 -5.32 19.95 12.01
C LEU A 27 -4.20 20.84 12.57
N SER A 28 -3.17 20.25 13.18
CA SER A 28 -2.02 20.99 13.73
C SER A 28 -1.16 21.64 12.66
N ALA A 29 -1.18 21.15 11.43
CA ALA A 29 -0.44 21.73 10.30
C ALA A 29 -1.10 23.01 9.75
N GLY A 30 -2.30 23.39 10.24
CA GLY A 30 -2.95 24.64 9.86
C GLY A 30 -3.53 24.66 8.44
N VAL A 31 -3.73 23.50 7.81
CA VAL A 31 -4.25 23.37 6.43
C VAL A 31 -5.67 23.91 6.29
N TYR A 32 -6.40 24.02 7.41
CA TYR A 32 -7.77 24.52 7.46
C TYR A 32 -7.84 25.75 8.36
N PRO A 33 -7.64 26.97 7.81
CA PRO A 33 -7.63 28.22 8.58
C PRO A 33 -8.94 28.45 9.35
N ASP A 34 -10.07 28.01 8.79
CA ASP A 34 -11.40 28.16 9.39
C ASP A 34 -11.66 27.19 10.55
N LEU A 35 -10.74 26.25 10.79
CA LEU A 35 -10.81 25.23 11.83
C LEU A 35 -9.81 25.48 12.96
N ASP A 36 -9.45 26.75 13.25
CA ASP A 36 -8.43 27.21 14.22
C ASP A 36 -8.55 26.57 15.62
N ALA A 37 -8.21 25.28 15.68
CA ALA A 37 -8.50 24.37 16.76
C ALA A 37 -7.54 23.18 16.66
N THR A 38 -6.56 23.17 17.55
CA THR A 38 -5.71 22.00 17.76
C THR A 38 -6.47 20.99 18.63
N VAL A 39 -6.72 19.79 18.10
CA VAL A 39 -7.32 18.68 18.86
C VAL A 39 -6.34 17.52 18.91
N SER A 40 -6.10 17.00 20.12
CA SER A 40 -5.27 15.82 20.30
C SER A 40 -5.95 14.56 19.77
N HIS A 41 -5.16 13.60 19.30
CA HIS A 41 -5.65 12.30 18.87
C HIS A 41 -6.36 11.53 20.01
N GLU A 42 -5.94 11.73 21.26
CA GLU A 42 -6.59 11.14 22.43
C GLU A 42 -8.00 11.70 22.64
N THR A 43 -8.18 13.01 22.43
CA THR A 43 -9.49 13.66 22.47
C THR A 43 -10.44 13.07 21.43
N ILE A 44 -9.93 12.80 20.21
CA ILE A 44 -10.70 12.13 19.15
C ILE A 44 -11.07 10.70 19.57
N TYR A 45 -10.11 9.92 20.10
CA TYR A 45 -10.39 8.57 20.62
C TYR A 45 -11.48 8.59 21.69
N ARG A 46 -11.37 9.49 22.69
CA ARG A 46 -12.37 9.64 23.75
C ARG A 46 -13.73 10.02 23.19
N ALA A 47 -13.78 10.88 22.17
CA ALA A 47 -15.04 11.29 21.53
C ALA A 47 -15.69 10.15 20.72
N VAL A 48 -14.92 9.30 20.05
CA VAL A 48 -15.45 8.14 19.31
C VAL A 48 -16.07 7.09 20.24
N HIS A 49 -15.49 6.90 21.43
CA HIS A 49 -15.96 5.89 22.39
C HIS A 49 -17.01 6.42 23.40
N ALA A 50 -17.10 7.73 23.61
CA ALA A 50 -18.08 8.32 24.52
C ALA A 50 -19.46 8.47 23.87
N LYS A 51 -20.54 8.17 24.61
CA LYS A 51 -21.90 8.54 24.22
C LYS A 51 -22.09 10.06 24.40
N GLY A 52 -22.43 10.79 23.34
CA GLY A 52 -22.93 12.18 23.44
C GLY A 52 -21.89 13.31 23.45
N ARG A 53 -20.67 13.11 22.89
CA ARG A 53 -19.64 14.18 22.80
C ARG A 53 -19.56 14.88 21.43
N GLY A 54 -20.69 14.98 20.73
CA GLY A 54 -20.80 15.69 19.45
C GLY A 54 -20.28 14.94 18.23
N LEU A 55 -19.92 13.66 18.36
CA LEU A 55 -19.67 12.77 17.23
C LEU A 55 -20.82 11.77 17.07
N ARG A 56 -21.18 11.45 15.83
CA ARG A 56 -22.17 10.43 15.49
C ARG A 56 -21.70 9.04 15.91
N ARG A 57 -22.67 8.17 16.22
CA ARG A 57 -22.38 6.77 16.59
C ARG A 57 -21.81 6.00 15.39
N GLY A 58 -21.02 4.96 15.67
CA GLY A 58 -20.52 4.03 14.65
C GLY A 58 -19.16 4.37 14.03
N LEU A 59 -18.56 5.52 14.35
CA LEU A 59 -17.26 5.94 13.80
C LEU A 59 -16.07 5.05 14.22
N HIS A 60 -16.25 4.19 15.22
CA HIS A 60 -15.25 3.20 15.62
C HIS A 60 -14.89 2.22 14.49
N VAL A 61 -15.78 2.03 13.49
CA VAL A 61 -15.51 1.20 12.30
C VAL A 61 -14.41 1.80 11.41
N GLY A 62 -14.23 3.12 11.43
CA GLY A 62 -13.13 3.80 10.74
C GLY A 62 -11.78 3.70 11.46
N LEU A 63 -11.77 3.26 12.73
CA LEU A 63 -10.54 3.17 13.52
C LEU A 63 -9.66 1.98 13.12
N HIS A 64 -8.36 2.20 13.16
CA HIS A 64 -7.33 1.29 12.69
C HIS A 64 -7.13 -0.04 13.46
N ARG A 65 -7.87 -0.31 14.55
CA ARG A 65 -7.58 -1.44 15.46
C ARG A 65 -8.64 -2.54 15.46
N GLY A 66 -8.31 -3.62 14.75
CA GLY A 66 -8.62 -4.99 15.16
C GLY A 66 -7.31 -5.76 15.30
N ARG A 67 -6.66 -5.69 16.48
CA ARG A 67 -5.48 -6.55 16.73
C ARG A 67 -5.99 -7.98 16.91
N ARG A 68 -5.74 -8.84 15.93
CA ARG A 68 -5.70 -10.29 16.18
C ARG A 68 -4.28 -10.66 16.54
N CYS A 69 -4.12 -11.44 17.61
CA CYS A 69 -2.83 -12.05 17.96
C CYS A 69 -2.30 -12.82 16.75
N ARG A 70 -1.02 -12.61 16.40
CA ARG A 70 -0.33 -13.43 15.41
C ARG A 70 -0.41 -14.89 15.89
N LYS A 71 -1.02 -15.77 15.09
CA LYS A 71 -0.86 -17.21 15.31
C LYS A 71 0.58 -17.57 15.00
N HIS A 72 1.24 -18.28 15.90
CA HIS A 72 2.57 -18.84 15.67
C HIS A 72 2.44 -19.82 14.50
N ARG A 73 2.94 -19.46 13.31
CA ARG A 73 3.11 -20.41 12.22
C ARG A 73 4.35 -21.24 12.56
N ARG A 74 4.24 -22.56 12.52
CA ARG A 74 5.41 -23.45 12.59
C ARG A 74 6.34 -23.08 11.43
N ARG A 75 7.65 -23.05 11.70
CA ARG A 75 8.66 -23.04 10.63
C ARG A 75 8.45 -24.34 9.84
N PRO A 76 8.14 -24.29 8.54
CA PRO A 76 8.30 -25.49 7.73
C PRO A 76 9.81 -25.78 7.67
N ASP A 77 10.18 -27.06 7.73
CA ASP A 77 11.54 -27.49 7.39
C ASP A 77 11.90 -26.99 5.99
N GLU A 78 13.18 -26.69 5.80
CA GLU A 78 13.78 -26.13 4.57
C GLU A 78 13.35 -26.92 3.33
N ALA A 79 12.32 -26.43 2.65
CA ALA A 79 11.93 -26.99 1.36
C ALA A 79 13.02 -26.62 0.34
N GLN A 80 13.73 -27.64 -0.14
CA GLN A 80 14.71 -27.50 -1.20
C GLN A 80 14.09 -26.83 -2.43
N VAL A 81 14.82 -25.87 -2.99
CA VAL A 81 14.53 -25.23 -4.28
C VAL A 81 14.59 -26.31 -5.35
N THR A 82 13.44 -26.81 -5.79
CA THR A 82 13.38 -27.70 -6.96
C THR A 82 13.45 -26.84 -8.21
N GLY A 83 14.55 -26.98 -8.95
CA GLY A 83 14.95 -26.15 -10.09
C GLY A 83 14.10 -26.29 -11.37
N ASN A 84 12.78 -26.47 -11.27
CA ASN A 84 11.85 -26.40 -12.40
C ASN A 84 10.49 -25.83 -11.95
N GLY A 85 10.53 -24.69 -11.28
CA GLY A 85 9.34 -23.89 -10.98
C GLY A 85 8.80 -23.17 -12.23
N PRO A 86 7.53 -22.74 -12.22
CA PRO A 86 6.86 -22.09 -13.36
C PRO A 86 7.47 -20.73 -13.77
N LEU A 87 8.48 -20.26 -13.05
CA LEU A 87 9.20 -19.00 -13.31
C LEU A 87 10.43 -19.17 -14.22
N GLY A 88 10.85 -20.40 -14.55
CA GLY A 88 12.06 -20.60 -15.34
C GLY A 88 13.30 -19.98 -14.67
N ALA A 89 14.10 -19.23 -15.44
CA ALA A 89 15.27 -18.52 -14.94
C ALA A 89 14.89 -17.14 -14.36
N PHE A 90 15.32 -16.87 -13.13
CA PHE A 90 15.02 -15.62 -12.43
C PHE A 90 16.12 -15.21 -11.46
N ASN A 91 16.13 -13.92 -11.09
CA ASN A 91 17.09 -13.36 -10.13
C ASN A 91 16.53 -13.39 -8.72
N LEU A 92 17.29 -13.91 -7.75
CA LEU A 92 16.93 -13.83 -6.34
C LEU A 92 17.20 -12.44 -5.77
N ILE A 93 16.51 -12.12 -4.67
CA ILE A 93 16.56 -10.82 -4.00
C ILE A 93 17.98 -10.44 -3.52
N GLY A 94 18.83 -11.43 -3.24
CA GLY A 94 20.23 -11.24 -2.87
C GLY A 94 21.12 -10.75 -4.01
N ALA A 95 20.67 -10.87 -5.27
CA ALA A 95 21.40 -10.36 -6.44
C ALA A 95 21.07 -8.89 -6.75
N ARG A 96 20.18 -8.25 -5.99
CA ARG A 96 19.85 -6.84 -6.19
C ARG A 96 21.06 -5.94 -5.90
N PRO A 97 21.15 -4.77 -6.54
CA PRO A 97 22.09 -3.74 -6.15
C PRO A 97 21.98 -3.44 -4.64
N GLU A 98 23.10 -3.25 -3.95
CA GLU A 98 23.11 -2.99 -2.50
C GLU A 98 22.30 -1.74 -2.12
N VAL A 99 22.32 -0.70 -2.97
CA VAL A 99 21.50 0.51 -2.80
C VAL A 99 20.00 0.19 -2.71
N ALA A 100 19.56 -0.89 -3.35
CA ALA A 100 18.18 -1.34 -3.27
C ALA A 100 17.83 -1.83 -1.86
N ALA A 101 18.79 -2.32 -1.05
CA ALA A 101 18.49 -2.77 0.32
C ALA A 101 18.02 -1.61 1.22
N GLY A 102 18.59 -0.42 0.99
CA GLY A 102 18.22 0.84 1.62
C GLY A 102 16.79 1.28 1.32
N ARG A 103 16.33 2.32 2.01
CA ARG A 103 15.00 2.93 1.80
C ARG A 103 15.14 4.42 1.49
N ASP A 104 16.26 4.75 0.85
CA ASP A 104 16.75 6.11 0.72
C ASP A 104 16.60 6.63 -0.71
N GLN A 105 16.30 5.72 -1.66
CA GLN A 105 16.14 6.03 -3.07
C GLN A 105 14.79 5.54 -3.60
N VAL A 106 14.08 6.44 -4.28
CA VAL A 106 12.85 6.13 -5.01
C VAL A 106 13.17 5.31 -6.26
N GLY A 107 12.33 4.33 -6.55
CA GLY A 107 12.42 3.47 -7.72
C GLY A 107 12.67 2.00 -7.44
N HIS A 108 12.94 1.67 -6.17
CA HIS A 108 12.99 0.30 -5.71
C HIS A 108 11.60 -0.10 -5.20
N LEU A 109 10.91 -0.92 -5.98
CA LEU A 109 9.52 -1.29 -5.79
C LEU A 109 9.40 -2.67 -5.14
N GLU A 110 8.39 -2.84 -4.29
CA GLU A 110 7.92 -4.16 -3.88
C GLU A 110 6.48 -4.35 -4.34
N GLY A 111 6.21 -5.47 -5.00
CA GLY A 111 4.90 -5.79 -5.55
C GLY A 111 4.30 -7.04 -4.93
N ASP A 112 2.97 -7.10 -4.91
CA ASP A 112 2.20 -8.24 -4.39
C ASP A 112 0.78 -8.25 -4.98
N LEU A 113 0.09 -9.39 -4.88
CA LEU A 113 -1.34 -9.51 -5.21
C LEU A 113 -2.22 -9.52 -3.96
N ILE A 114 -3.27 -8.71 -4.00
CA ILE A 114 -4.42 -8.87 -3.10
C ILE A 114 -5.49 -9.67 -3.83
N VAL A 115 -5.66 -10.94 -3.46
CA VAL A 115 -6.67 -11.81 -4.06
C VAL A 115 -8.05 -11.61 -3.40
N GLY A 116 -9.08 -11.58 -4.23
CA GLY A 116 -10.49 -11.44 -3.87
C GLY A 116 -11.17 -12.76 -3.51
N ALA A 117 -12.48 -12.70 -3.31
CA ALA A 117 -13.31 -13.85 -2.98
C ALA A 117 -13.21 -14.95 -4.05
N PHE A 118 -13.07 -16.21 -3.60
CA PHE A 118 -13.02 -17.39 -4.46
C PHE A 118 -11.91 -17.36 -5.52
N ASN A 119 -10.85 -16.56 -5.32
CA ASN A 119 -9.73 -16.39 -6.26
C ASN A 119 -10.12 -15.88 -7.66
N ARG A 120 -11.32 -15.30 -7.82
CA ARG A 120 -11.87 -14.88 -9.12
C ARG A 120 -11.43 -13.48 -9.56
N SER A 121 -10.93 -12.67 -8.64
CA SER A 121 -10.43 -11.33 -8.91
C SER A 121 -9.23 -11.04 -8.03
N ALA A 122 -8.41 -10.07 -8.43
CA ALA A 122 -7.31 -9.58 -7.63
C ALA A 122 -7.09 -8.08 -7.85
N ILE A 123 -6.26 -7.49 -7.01
CA ILE A 123 -5.69 -6.16 -7.20
C ILE A 123 -4.18 -6.31 -7.13
N ILE A 124 -3.47 -5.82 -8.14
CA ILE A 124 -2.02 -5.65 -8.12
C ILE A 124 -1.71 -4.49 -7.17
N THR A 125 -0.73 -4.70 -6.30
CA THR A 125 -0.20 -3.67 -5.41
C THR A 125 1.27 -3.47 -5.71
N VAL A 126 1.68 -2.23 -5.97
CA VAL A 126 3.09 -1.87 -6.13
C VAL A 126 3.38 -0.71 -5.19
N PHE A 127 4.36 -0.89 -4.32
CA PHE A 127 4.82 0.15 -3.41
C PHE A 127 6.26 0.53 -3.70
N ASP A 128 6.55 1.83 -3.73
CA ASP A 128 7.93 2.30 -3.65
C ASP A 128 8.45 2.17 -2.21
N ARG A 129 9.65 1.60 -2.05
CA ARG A 129 10.20 1.28 -0.73
C ARG A 129 10.65 2.49 0.07
N ALA A 130 11.08 3.56 -0.60
CA ALA A 130 11.50 4.79 0.04
C ALA A 130 10.30 5.67 0.40
N SER A 131 9.60 6.19 -0.61
CA SER A 131 8.48 7.11 -0.48
C SER A 131 7.21 6.48 0.09
N ARG A 132 7.01 5.16 -0.04
CA ARG A 132 5.75 4.45 0.24
C ARG A 132 4.61 4.79 -0.70
N HIS A 133 4.91 5.39 -1.84
CA HIS A 133 3.92 5.66 -2.86
C HIS A 133 3.34 4.33 -3.37
N LEU A 134 2.02 4.30 -3.52
CA LEU A 134 1.25 3.11 -3.91
C LEU A 134 0.66 3.31 -5.31
N TRP A 135 0.77 2.25 -6.12
CA TRP A 135 0.07 2.08 -7.39
C TRP A 135 -0.75 0.78 -7.38
N LEU A 136 -1.95 0.83 -7.93
CA LEU A 136 -2.96 -0.22 -7.94
C LEU A 136 -3.52 -0.42 -9.34
N ALA A 137 -3.68 -1.70 -9.73
CA ALA A 137 -4.41 -2.10 -10.93
C ALA A 137 -5.37 -3.23 -10.58
N ASP A 138 -6.58 -3.19 -11.13
CA ASP A 138 -7.60 -4.22 -10.95
C ASP A 138 -7.37 -5.39 -11.90
N LEU A 139 -7.69 -6.59 -11.42
CA LEU A 139 -7.71 -7.82 -12.18
C LEU A 139 -9.08 -8.48 -11.97
N PRO A 140 -10.14 -8.01 -12.65
CA PRO A 140 -11.51 -8.41 -12.36
C PRO A 140 -11.82 -9.87 -12.72
N GLU A 141 -11.10 -10.43 -13.70
CA GLU A 141 -11.31 -11.77 -14.27
C GLU A 141 -10.25 -12.79 -13.84
N GLY A 142 -9.50 -12.48 -12.78
CA GLY A 142 -8.48 -13.36 -12.20
C GLY A 142 -7.05 -12.87 -12.47
N HIS A 143 -6.09 -13.60 -11.94
CA HIS A 143 -4.71 -13.15 -11.77
C HIS A 143 -3.69 -14.10 -12.40
N GLY A 144 -4.01 -14.61 -13.59
CA GLY A 144 -3.06 -15.36 -14.40
C GLY A 144 -1.91 -14.48 -14.89
N ALA A 145 -0.81 -15.11 -15.32
CA ALA A 145 0.42 -14.40 -15.66
C ALA A 145 0.27 -13.34 -16.78
N ALA A 146 -0.62 -13.57 -17.74
CA ALA A 146 -0.91 -12.57 -18.78
C ALA A 146 -1.61 -11.32 -18.24
N ALA A 147 -2.58 -11.51 -17.34
CA ALA A 147 -3.31 -10.40 -16.72
C ALA A 147 -2.40 -9.61 -15.77
N VAL A 148 -1.58 -10.32 -14.98
CA VAL A 148 -0.59 -9.68 -14.10
C VAL A 148 0.47 -8.91 -14.88
N LEU A 149 0.99 -9.46 -15.99
CA LEU A 149 1.90 -8.75 -16.87
C LEU A 149 1.28 -7.44 -17.39
N ALA A 150 0.07 -7.51 -17.96
CA ALA A 150 -0.61 -6.34 -18.51
C ALA A 150 -0.81 -5.24 -17.47
N GLY A 151 -1.32 -5.61 -16.28
CA GLY A 151 -1.51 -4.65 -15.20
C GLY A 151 -0.20 -4.09 -14.64
N LEU A 152 0.87 -4.90 -14.54
CA LEU A 152 2.18 -4.40 -14.09
C LEU A 152 2.83 -3.46 -15.09
N VAL A 153 2.71 -3.72 -16.39
CA VAL A 153 3.18 -2.80 -17.44
C VAL A 153 2.47 -1.45 -17.31
N GLU A 154 1.14 -1.44 -17.22
CA GLU A 154 0.37 -0.20 -17.02
C GLU A 154 0.84 0.57 -15.76
N LEU A 155 1.07 -0.15 -14.65
CA LEU A 155 1.50 0.49 -13.41
C LEU A 155 2.91 1.08 -13.51
N VAL A 156 3.87 0.33 -14.05
CA VAL A 156 5.26 0.78 -14.16
C VAL A 156 5.39 1.92 -15.17
N GLU A 157 4.55 1.97 -16.21
CA GLU A 157 4.52 3.07 -17.17
C GLU A 157 4.14 4.42 -16.53
N ARG A 158 3.37 4.41 -15.45
CA ARG A 158 3.05 5.62 -14.66
C ARG A 158 4.24 6.17 -13.87
N ILE A 159 5.34 5.41 -13.78
CA ILE A 159 6.57 5.81 -13.11
C ILE A 159 7.53 6.38 -14.17
N PRO A 160 8.13 7.57 -13.98
CA PRO A 160 9.13 8.10 -14.90
C PRO A 160 10.26 7.09 -15.12
N ALA A 161 10.74 6.94 -16.35
CA ALA A 161 11.76 5.95 -16.69
C ALA A 161 13.02 6.08 -15.82
N ALA A 162 13.44 7.30 -15.49
CA ALA A 162 14.59 7.58 -14.62
C ALA A 162 14.44 7.03 -13.18
N LEU A 163 13.22 6.71 -12.74
CA LEU A 163 12.91 6.13 -11.44
C LEU A 163 12.59 4.64 -11.51
N ARG A 164 12.62 3.97 -12.67
CA ARG A 164 12.36 2.52 -12.77
C ARG A 164 13.65 1.76 -12.49
N ARG A 165 13.85 1.34 -11.23
CA ARG A 165 15.09 0.64 -10.83
C ARG A 165 14.87 -0.86 -10.71
N THR A 166 14.16 -1.29 -9.67
CA THR A 166 13.97 -2.72 -9.39
C THR A 166 12.56 -3.00 -8.91
N LEU A 167 11.97 -4.12 -9.33
CA LEU A 167 10.73 -4.67 -8.77
C LEU A 167 11.05 -5.96 -8.02
N THR A 168 10.58 -6.07 -6.78
CA THR A 168 10.69 -7.31 -5.98
C THR A 168 9.32 -7.96 -5.80
N TRP A 169 9.22 -9.25 -6.12
CA TRP A 169 8.00 -10.06 -5.95
C TRP A 169 8.28 -11.37 -5.18
N ASP A 170 7.26 -12.14 -4.82
CA ASP A 170 7.46 -13.54 -4.44
C ASP A 170 7.49 -14.48 -5.66
N GLN A 171 7.80 -15.75 -5.42
CA GLN A 171 7.94 -16.75 -6.47
C GLN A 171 6.58 -17.30 -6.96
N GLY A 172 5.55 -16.46 -6.99
CA GLY A 172 4.21 -16.79 -7.45
C GLY A 172 4.14 -17.08 -8.95
N ARG A 173 3.25 -17.99 -9.37
CA ARG A 173 3.11 -18.41 -10.78
C ARG A 173 2.60 -17.29 -11.68
N GLU A 174 1.93 -16.31 -11.09
CA GLU A 174 1.48 -15.12 -11.78
C GLU A 174 2.65 -14.30 -12.34
N MET A 175 3.86 -14.47 -11.81
CA MET A 175 5.07 -13.81 -12.31
C MET A 175 5.81 -14.63 -13.38
N ALA A 176 5.21 -15.68 -13.95
CA ALA A 176 5.84 -16.51 -14.98
C ALA A 176 6.29 -15.74 -16.25
N ARG A 177 5.77 -14.53 -16.46
CA ARG A 177 6.14 -13.63 -17.56
C ARG A 177 7.00 -12.44 -17.10
N HIS A 178 7.76 -12.57 -16.01
CA HIS A 178 8.61 -11.50 -15.47
C HIS A 178 9.70 -11.02 -16.45
N ALA A 179 10.23 -11.91 -17.28
CA ALA A 179 11.22 -11.54 -18.29
C ALA A 179 10.62 -10.58 -19.35
N GLU A 180 9.37 -10.82 -19.75
CA GLU A 180 8.64 -9.93 -20.65
C GLU A 180 8.32 -8.60 -19.97
N LEU A 181 7.95 -8.62 -18.68
CA LEU A 181 7.76 -7.40 -17.89
C LEU A 181 9.03 -6.55 -17.88
N ALA A 182 10.18 -7.16 -17.62
CA ALA A 182 11.47 -6.46 -17.58
C ALA A 182 11.79 -5.80 -18.93
N ALA A 183 11.55 -6.53 -20.03
CA ALA A 183 11.79 -6.04 -21.39
C ALA A 183 10.83 -4.90 -21.79
N LEU A 184 9.54 -5.02 -21.47
CA LEU A 184 8.52 -4.02 -21.86
C LEU A 184 8.60 -2.75 -21.02
N ALA A 185 8.75 -2.90 -19.70
CA ALA A 185 8.67 -1.77 -18.77
C ALA A 185 10.03 -1.13 -18.45
N GLY A 186 11.13 -1.80 -18.80
CA GLY A 186 12.49 -1.35 -18.51
C GLY A 186 12.79 -1.34 -17.01
N ILE A 187 12.47 -2.44 -16.31
CA ILE A 187 12.68 -2.57 -14.87
C ILE A 187 13.26 -3.95 -14.51
N ASP A 188 14.25 -3.98 -13.63
CA ASP A 188 14.85 -5.24 -13.21
C ASP A 188 13.97 -5.97 -12.20
N VAL A 189 13.62 -7.23 -12.48
CA VAL A 189 12.75 -8.03 -11.60
C VAL A 189 13.56 -9.01 -10.77
N TYR A 190 13.27 -9.03 -9.46
CA TYR A 190 13.90 -9.90 -8.48
C TYR A 190 12.87 -10.60 -7.60
N PHE A 191 13.23 -11.76 -7.07
CA PHE A 191 12.33 -12.62 -6.31
C PHE A 191 12.82 -12.85 -4.89
N ALA A 192 11.93 -12.67 -3.92
CA ALA A 192 12.18 -13.07 -2.55
C ALA A 192 12.45 -14.58 -2.46
N ASP A 193 13.22 -14.98 -1.45
CA ASP A 193 13.47 -16.38 -1.16
C ASP A 193 12.16 -17.08 -0.74
N PRO A 194 12.02 -18.39 -1.02
CA PRO A 194 10.86 -19.13 -0.57
C PRO A 194 10.69 -19.00 0.95
N HIS A 195 9.44 -18.94 1.40
CA HIS A 195 9.09 -18.84 2.82
C HIS A 195 9.69 -17.63 3.57
N SER A 196 10.14 -16.58 2.84
CA SER A 196 10.81 -15.41 3.41
C SER A 196 10.01 -14.12 3.27
N PRO A 197 8.76 -14.03 3.81
CA PRO A 197 7.91 -12.84 3.67
C PRO A 197 8.52 -11.57 4.28
N TRP A 198 9.44 -11.71 5.25
CA TRP A 198 10.14 -10.57 5.86
C TRP A 198 11.05 -9.81 4.90
N GLN A 199 11.38 -10.40 3.74
CA GLN A 199 12.14 -9.75 2.67
C GLN A 199 11.32 -8.75 1.84
N ARG A 200 9.98 -8.77 1.98
CA ARG A 200 9.03 -7.80 1.40
C ARG A 200 8.17 -7.11 2.48
N PRO A 201 8.79 -6.44 3.47
CA PRO A 201 8.08 -5.89 4.62
C PRO A 201 7.18 -4.69 4.27
N THR A 202 7.34 -4.09 3.09
CA THR A 202 6.52 -2.96 2.65
C THR A 202 5.12 -3.43 2.26
N ASN A 203 5.02 -4.56 1.54
CA ASN A 203 3.73 -5.11 1.13
C ASN A 203 2.87 -5.56 2.31
N GLU A 204 3.44 -6.18 3.38
CA GLU A 204 2.62 -6.61 4.54
C GLU A 204 1.86 -5.42 5.15
N ASN A 205 2.57 -4.31 5.39
CA ASN A 205 1.95 -3.10 5.95
C ASN A 205 1.01 -2.41 4.94
N GLY A 206 1.45 -2.28 3.68
CA GLY A 206 0.68 -1.65 2.62
C GLY A 206 -0.63 -2.37 2.33
N ASN A 207 -0.59 -3.70 2.22
CA ASN A 207 -1.77 -4.53 1.96
C ASN A 207 -2.73 -4.54 3.15
N GLY A 208 -2.20 -4.48 4.38
CA GLY A 208 -3.01 -4.25 5.58
C GLY A 208 -3.80 -2.94 5.53
N LEU A 209 -3.20 -1.87 5.01
CA LEU A 209 -3.88 -0.58 4.81
C LEU A 209 -4.92 -0.65 3.70
N LEU A 210 -4.57 -1.19 2.54
CA LEU A 210 -5.48 -1.33 1.40
C LEU A 210 -6.71 -2.18 1.74
N ARG A 211 -6.55 -3.26 2.51
CA ARG A 211 -7.66 -4.11 2.98
C ARG A 211 -8.72 -3.37 3.80
N ARG A 212 -8.42 -2.17 4.32
CA ARG A 212 -9.43 -1.32 4.96
C ARG A 212 -10.37 -0.68 3.95
N TYR A 213 -9.90 -0.41 2.74
CA TYR A 213 -10.69 0.16 1.66
C TYR A 213 -11.51 -0.93 0.98
N VAL A 214 -10.84 -2.01 0.55
CA VAL A 214 -11.48 -3.03 -0.30
C VAL A 214 -12.12 -4.18 0.47
N GLY A 215 -11.82 -4.32 1.77
CA GLY A 215 -12.30 -5.42 2.60
C GLY A 215 -11.49 -6.73 2.41
N LYS A 216 -11.65 -7.65 3.36
CA LYS A 216 -11.06 -9.00 3.27
C LYS A 216 -12.12 -9.99 2.79
N GLY A 217 -11.77 -10.84 1.83
CA GLY A 217 -12.69 -11.86 1.30
C GLY A 217 -13.84 -11.28 0.48
N THR A 218 -13.71 -10.04 0.01
CA THR A 218 -14.66 -9.36 -0.88
C THR A 218 -14.39 -9.73 -2.33
N ASN A 219 -15.43 -9.68 -3.17
CA ASN A 219 -15.22 -9.70 -4.62
C ASN A 219 -14.55 -8.39 -5.02
N LEU A 220 -13.34 -8.44 -5.57
CA LEU A 220 -12.59 -7.24 -5.94
C LEU A 220 -12.95 -6.71 -7.33
N ALA A 221 -13.67 -7.48 -8.14
CA ALA A 221 -14.15 -7.03 -9.46
C ALA A 221 -15.17 -5.87 -9.38
N VAL A 222 -15.64 -5.52 -8.17
CA VAL A 222 -16.51 -4.35 -7.96
C VAL A 222 -15.75 -3.03 -7.97
N PHE A 223 -14.41 -3.06 -7.81
CA PHE A 223 -13.57 -1.88 -7.83
C PHE A 223 -13.03 -1.69 -9.25
N ASN A 224 -13.45 -0.61 -9.89
CA ASN A 224 -12.95 -0.23 -11.21
C ASN A 224 -11.66 0.63 -11.08
N PRO A 225 -10.97 0.95 -12.20
CA PRO A 225 -9.77 1.77 -12.16
C PRO A 225 -9.95 3.12 -11.44
N ALA A 226 -11.09 3.80 -11.59
CA ALA A 226 -11.34 5.08 -10.94
C ALA A 226 -11.47 4.94 -9.41
N ASP A 227 -12.13 3.88 -8.93
CA ASP A 227 -12.18 3.55 -7.50
C ASP A 227 -10.77 3.32 -6.94
N LEU A 228 -9.94 2.58 -7.69
CA LEU A 228 -8.55 2.33 -7.29
C LEU A 228 -7.72 3.60 -7.28
N ARG A 229 -7.86 4.51 -8.25
CA ARG A 229 -7.20 5.83 -8.23
C ARG A 229 -7.62 6.68 -7.04
N ALA A 230 -8.90 6.64 -6.66
CA ALA A 230 -9.37 7.34 -5.46
C ALA A 230 -8.73 6.76 -4.18
N ILE A 231 -8.60 5.43 -4.10
CA ILE A 231 -7.94 4.75 -2.97
C ILE A 231 -6.44 5.06 -2.94
N GLU A 232 -5.74 5.02 -4.09
CA GLU A 232 -4.34 5.43 -4.21
C GLU A 232 -4.14 6.85 -3.70
N HIS A 233 -4.92 7.81 -4.23
CA HIS A 233 -4.82 9.20 -3.82
C HIS A 233 -4.98 9.34 -2.32
N ARG A 234 -5.98 8.67 -1.73
CA ARG A 234 -6.20 8.69 -0.29
C ARG A 234 -5.01 8.13 0.49
N ILE A 235 -4.47 6.99 0.05
CA ILE A 235 -3.33 6.34 0.72
C ILE A 235 -2.03 7.15 0.58
N ASN A 236 -1.83 7.78 -0.57
CA ASN A 236 -0.61 8.50 -0.88
C ASN A 236 -0.59 9.89 -0.25
N THR A 237 -1.76 10.51 0.00
CA THR A 237 -1.89 11.82 0.66
C THR A 237 -2.04 11.74 2.18
N MET A 238 -2.09 10.55 2.78
CA MET A 238 -2.05 10.43 4.24
C MET A 238 -0.67 10.79 4.81
N PRO A 239 -0.58 11.71 5.80
CA PRO A 239 0.63 12.00 6.55
C PRO A 239 1.27 10.77 7.19
N ARG A 240 2.60 10.61 7.06
CA ARG A 240 3.32 9.44 7.57
C ARG A 240 4.38 9.86 8.58
N ARG A 241 4.32 9.29 9.78
CA ARG A 241 5.32 9.54 10.85
C ARG A 241 6.75 9.23 10.40
N ILE A 242 6.94 8.20 9.57
CA ILE A 242 8.26 7.80 9.05
C ILE A 242 8.90 8.87 8.15
N HIS A 243 8.09 9.76 7.59
CA HIS A 243 8.50 10.84 6.70
C HIS A 243 8.36 12.20 7.39
N HIS A 244 8.50 12.23 8.72
CA HIS A 244 8.31 13.45 9.52
C HIS A 244 6.97 14.16 9.22
N TRP A 245 5.93 13.36 8.98
CA TRP A 245 4.57 13.78 8.63
C TRP A 245 4.35 14.30 7.21
N SER A 246 5.37 14.26 6.34
CA SER A 246 5.13 14.34 4.90
C SER A 246 4.32 13.15 4.39
N THR A 247 3.62 13.36 3.28
CA THR A 247 2.84 12.32 2.62
C THR A 247 3.71 11.52 1.66
N ALA A 248 3.29 10.30 1.32
CA ALA A 248 4.02 9.50 0.32
C ALA A 248 4.01 10.17 -1.06
N ALA A 249 2.93 10.87 -1.40
CA ALA A 249 2.82 11.69 -2.59
C ALA A 249 3.88 12.80 -2.60
N GLN A 250 4.04 13.55 -1.51
CA GLN A 250 5.04 14.63 -1.42
C GLN A 250 6.47 14.11 -1.60
N VAL A 251 6.84 13.03 -0.90
CA VAL A 251 8.18 12.44 -1.00
C VAL A 251 8.46 11.93 -2.41
N TYR A 252 7.47 11.26 -3.03
CA TYR A 252 7.58 10.78 -4.41
C TYR A 252 7.70 11.92 -5.42
N THR A 253 6.82 12.93 -5.34
CA THR A 253 6.83 14.09 -6.24
C THR A 253 8.14 14.87 -6.14
N ALA A 254 8.70 15.02 -4.93
CA ALA A 254 10.02 15.65 -4.76
C ALA A 254 11.12 14.85 -5.48
N ALA A 255 11.12 13.52 -5.39
CA ALA A 255 12.07 12.68 -6.11
C ALA A 255 11.88 12.77 -7.65
N VAL A 256 10.64 12.81 -8.13
CA VAL A 256 10.33 13.01 -9.56
C VAL A 256 10.87 14.36 -10.04
N ALA A 257 10.67 15.43 -9.27
CA ALA A 257 11.16 16.77 -9.61
C ALA A 257 12.69 16.84 -9.69
N MET A 258 13.42 16.00 -8.96
CA MET A 258 14.89 15.92 -9.02
C MET A 258 15.43 15.12 -10.21
N THR A 259 14.57 14.46 -10.99
CA THR A 259 14.97 13.67 -12.17
C THR A 259 14.81 14.41 -13.50
N GLY A 260 14.31 15.66 -13.47
CA GLY A 260 14.09 16.53 -14.63
C GLY A 260 14.98 17.77 -14.62
#